data_AF-A0AA37RUW1-F1
#
_entry.id   AF-A0AA37RUW1-F1
#
_cell.length_a   1.000
_cell.length_b   1.000
_cell.length_c   1.000
_cell.angle_alpha   90.00
_cell.angle_beta   90.00
_cell.angle_gamma   90.00
#
_symmetry.space_group_name_H-M   'P 1'
#
loop_
_entity.id
_entity.type
_entity.pdbx_description
1 polymer ?
#
loop_
_entity_poly.entity_id
_entity_poly.type
_entity_poly.pdbx_seq_one_letter_code
_entity_poly.pdbx_strand_id
1 'polypeptide(L)' 'MDLEQMQQWLERLESRQAFQDELIESLNQTIIKLNDQVDRQQAQIEYLGKRVAAQAPSNLAHESEETPPPHY' A
#
# COMPACT_ATOMS: atom_id res chain seq x y z
N MET A 1 17.18 46.00 -14.77
CA MET A 1 18.14 44.90 -14.57
C MET A 1 19.08 44.92 -15.76
N ASP A 2 20.38 44.86 -15.53
CA ASP A 2 21.32 44.67 -16.63
C ASP A 2 21.26 43.21 -17.12
N LEU A 3 21.85 42.96 -18.30
CA LEU A 3 21.86 41.64 -18.93
C LEU A 3 22.60 40.60 -18.09
N GLU A 4 23.63 41.01 -17.34
CA GLU A 4 24.45 40.12 -16.53
C GLU A 4 23.67 39.60 -15.31
N GLN A 5 22.92 40.46 -14.63
CA GLN A 5 22.01 40.09 -13.56
C GLN A 5 20.92 39.14 -14.06
N MET A 6 20.35 39.39 -15.25
CA MET A 6 19.35 38.47 -15.83
C MET A 6 19.93 37.10 -16.14
N GLN A 7 21.17 37.02 -16.65
CA GLN A 7 21.86 35.76 -16.90
C GLN A 7 22.12 34.97 -15.61
N GLN A 8 22.64 35.63 -14.56
CA GLN A 8 22.87 34.99 -13.26
C GLN A 8 21.57 34.45 -12.64
N TRP A 9 20.47 35.18 -12.79
CA TRP A 9 19.17 34.72 -12.33
C TRP A 9 18.66 33.51 -13.12
N LEU A 10 18.84 33.50 -14.44
CA LEU A 10 18.50 32.37 -15.31
C LEU A 10 19.29 31.11 -14.92
N GLU A 11 20.62 31.21 -14.80
CA GLU A 11 21.48 30.09 -14.39
C GLU A 11 21.06 29.51 -13.04
N ARG A 12 20.71 30.38 -12.08
CA ARG A 12 20.20 29.95 -10.78
C ARG A 12 18.87 29.21 -10.88
N LEU A 13 17.97 29.67 -11.75
CA LEU A 13 16.68 29.01 -11.97
C LEU A 13 16.85 27.66 -12.66
N GLU A 14 17.74 27.58 -13.66
CA GLU A 14 18.06 26.32 -14.36
C GLU A 14 18.66 25.30 -13.40
N SER A 15 19.61 25.70 -12.54
CA SER A 15 20.18 24.83 -11.51
C SER A 15 19.11 24.33 -10.52
N ARG A 16 18.20 25.22 -10.09
CA ARG A 16 17.07 24.84 -9.24
C ARG A 16 16.09 23.90 -9.94
N GLN A 17 15.86 24.10 -11.23
CA GLN A 17 14.97 23.25 -12.01
C GLN A 17 15.55 21.85 -12.15
N ALA A 18 16.83 21.72 -12.54
CA ALA A 18 17.51 20.43 -12.62
C ALA A 18 17.45 19.65 -11.30
N PHE A 19 17.69 20.32 -10.17
CA PHE A 19 17.59 19.69 -8.86
C PHE A 19 16.16 19.23 -8.53
N GLN A 20 15.14 20.00 -8.93
CA GLN A 20 13.74 19.62 -8.73
C GLN A 20 13.36 18.42 -9.60
N ASP A 21 13.85 18.35 -10.84
CA ASP A 21 13.60 17.22 -11.74
C ASP A 21 14.20 15.92 -11.18
N GLU A 22 15.44 15.98 -10.67
CA GLU A 22 16.07 14.85 -9.97
C GLU A 22 15.28 14.42 -8.72
N LEU A 23 14.80 15.39 -7.94
CA LEU A 23 14.02 15.12 -6.74
C LEU A 23 12.68 14.45 -7.08
N ILE A 24 11.99 14.92 -8.12
CA ILE A 24 10.72 14.36 -8.58
C ILE A 24 10.92 12.90 -8.99
N GLU A 25 11.97 12.58 -9.73
CA GLU A 25 12.27 11.21 -10.13
C GLU A 25 12.54 10.31 -8.91
N SER A 26 13.32 10.80 -7.95
CA SER A 26 13.59 10.08 -6.69
C SER A 26 12.32 9.81 -5.87
N LEU A 27 11.42 10.80 -5.79
CA LEU A 27 10.13 10.65 -5.12
C LEU A 27 9.24 9.63 -5.85
N ASN A 28 9.20 9.68 -7.17
CA ASN A 28 8.44 8.72 -7.98
C ASN A 28 8.92 7.28 -7.75
N GLN A 29 10.24 7.05 -7.77
CA GLN A 29 10.82 5.73 -7.47
C GLN A 29 10.49 5.26 -6.05
N THR A 30 10.43 6.18 -5.08
CA THR A 30 10.04 5.88 -3.71
C THR A 30 8.57 5.47 -3.63
N ILE A 31 7.68 6.18 -4.32
CA ILE A 31 6.25 5.84 -4.39
C ILE A 31 6.05 4.45 -5.02
N ILE A 32 6.75 4.15 -6.11
CA ILE A 32 6.67 2.83 -6.76
C ILE A 32 7.03 1.70 -5.77
N LYS A 33 8.13 1.87 -5.02
CA LYS A 33 8.55 0.90 -4.00
C LYS A 33 7.53 0.75 -2.87
N LEU A 34 6.94 1.86 -2.43
CA LEU A 34 5.92 1.84 -1.39
C LEU A 34 4.64 1.15 -1.85
N ASN A 35 4.18 1.40 -3.09
CA ASN A 35 3.01 0.73 -3.65
C ASN A 35 3.20 -0.79 -3.70
N ASP A 36 4.36 -1.24 -4.21
CA ASP A 36 4.72 -2.65 -4.26
C ASP A 36 4.80 -3.28 -2.85
N GLN A 37 5.26 -2.54 -1.84
CA GLN A 37 5.22 -2.98 -0.46
C GLN A 37 3.78 -3.09 0.08
N VAL A 38 2.92 -2.11 -0.19
CA VAL A 38 1.51 -2.11 0.21
C VAL A 38 0.76 -3.27 -0.42
N ASP A 39 0.96 -3.52 -1.72
CA ASP A 39 0.33 -4.63 -2.43
C ASP A 39 0.69 -5.99 -1.80
N ARG A 40 1.98 -6.17 -1.47
CA ARG A 40 2.43 -7.38 -0.75
C ARG A 40 1.80 -7.52 0.63
N GLN A 41 1.70 -6.41 1.38
CA GLN A 41 1.08 -6.43 2.71
C GLN A 41 -0.42 -6.75 2.61
N GLN A 42 -1.11 -6.17 1.64
CA GLN A 42 -2.54 -6.43 1.38
C GLN A 42 -2.77 -7.92 1.06
N ALA A 43 -1.96 -8.50 0.17
CA ALA A 43 -2.04 -9.92 -0.15
C ALA A 43 -1.78 -10.83 1.08
N GLN A 44 -0.85 -10.46 1.95
CA GLN A 44 -0.59 -11.21 3.19
C GLN A 44 -1.76 -11.12 4.16
N ILE A 45 -2.37 -9.94 4.33
CA ILE A 45 -3.54 -9.74 5.18
C ILE A 45 -4.72 -10.59 4.67
N GLU A 46 -4.98 -10.59 3.36
CA GLU A 46 -6.02 -11.41 2.76
C GLU A 46 -5.79 -12.91 2.97
N TYR A 47 -4.55 -13.35 2.79
CA TYR A 47 -4.17 -14.74 3.04
C TYR A 47 -4.41 -15.14 4.50
N LEU A 48 -4.00 -14.30 5.44
CA LEU A 48 -4.24 -14.51 6.87
C LEU A 48 -5.74 -14.53 7.18
N GLY A 49 -6.53 -13.61 6.61
CA GLY A 49 -7.98 -13.58 6.76
C GLY A 49 -8.65 -14.86 6.29
N LYS A 50 -8.26 -15.38 5.12
CA LYS A 50 -8.74 -16.69 4.61
C LYS A 50 -8.37 -17.84 5.54
N ARG A 51 -7.14 -17.84 6.06
CA ARG A 51 -6.66 -18.86 7.01
C ARG A 51 -7.43 -18.87 8.32
N VAL A 52 -7.73 -17.69 8.88
CA VAL A 52 -8.54 -17.56 10.10
C VAL A 52 -9.97 -18.03 9.85
N ALA A 53 -10.59 -17.61 8.74
CA ALA A 53 -11.94 -18.04 8.38
C ALA A 53 -12.03 -19.57 8.21
N ALA A 54 -11.01 -20.20 7.60
CA ALA A 54 -10.95 -21.65 7.42
C ALA A 54 -10.71 -22.43 8.74
N GLN A 55 -10.22 -21.77 9.80
CA GLN A 55 -10.02 -22.37 11.12
C GLN A 55 -11.18 -22.16 12.07
N ALA A 56 -12.17 -21.32 11.72
CA ALA A 56 -13.41 -21.25 12.47
C ALA A 56 -14.08 -22.63 12.44
N PRO A 57 -14.32 -23.28 13.59
CA PRO A 57 -14.99 -24.57 13.59
C PRO A 57 -16.40 -24.39 13.04
N SER A 58 -16.71 -25.09 11.95
CA SER A 58 -18.08 -25.31 11.45
C SER A 58 -18.86 -26.20 12.42
N ASN A 59 -19.00 -25.78 13.68
CA ASN A 59 -19.69 -26.53 14.74
C ASN A 59 -21.04 -25.90 15.12
N LEU A 60 -21.60 -25.05 14.27
CA LEU A 60 -23.01 -24.69 14.38
C LEU A 60 -23.78 -25.47 13.33
N ALA A 61 -24.03 -26.76 13.61
CA ALA A 61 -25.27 -27.34 13.14
C ALA A 61 -26.38 -26.44 13.70
N HIS A 62 -27.35 -26.08 12.87
CA HIS A 62 -28.47 -25.25 13.30
C HIS A 62 -29.15 -25.98 14.48
N GLU A 63 -29.52 -25.28 15.57
CA GLU A 63 -30.25 -25.90 16.72
C GLU A 63 -31.46 -26.77 16.29
N SER A 64 -31.99 -26.52 15.09
CA SER A 64 -33.02 -27.31 14.41
C SER A 64 -32.63 -28.73 14.01
N GLU A 65 -31.34 -29.12 14.06
CA GLU A 65 -30.83 -30.45 13.72
C GLU A 65 -30.43 -31.29 14.94
N GLU A 66 -30.64 -30.81 16.17
CA GLU A 66 -30.46 -31.61 17.38
C GLU A 66 -31.64 -32.58 17.55
N THR A 67 -31.52 -33.79 17.00
CA THR A 67 -32.45 -34.88 17.32
C THR A 67 -32.33 -35.25 18.81
N PRO A 68 -33.43 -35.30 19.57
CA PRO A 68 -33.41 -35.52 21.01
C PRO A 68 -32.78 -36.88 21.36
N PRO A 69 -32.03 -36.97 22.48
CA PRO A 69 -31.28 -38.17 22.84
C PRO A 69 -32.23 -39.35 23.15
N PRO A 70 -31.86 -40.59 22.77
CA PRO A 70 -32.67 -41.77 23.05
C PRO A 70 -32.73 -42.03 24.56
N HIS A 71 -33.95 -42.09 25.09
CA HIS A 71 -34.20 -42.47 26.48
C HIS A 71 -34.05 -44.01 26.62
N TYR A 72 -33.14 -44.44 27.50
CA TYR A 72 -32.97 -45.85 27.94
C TYR A 72 -33.62 -46.08 29.29
#